data_AF-A0A9X6NQY7-F1
#
_entry.id   AF-A0A9X6NQY7-F1
#
_cell.length_a   1.000
_cell.length_b   1.000
_cell.length_c   1.000
_cell.angle_alpha   90.00
_cell.angle_beta   90.00
_cell.angle_gamma   90.00
#
_symmetry.space_group_name_H-M   'P 1'
#
loop_
_entity.id
_entity.type
_entity.pdbx_description
1 polymer ?
#
loop_
_entity_poly.entity_id
_entity_poly.type
_entity_poly.pdbx_seq_one_letter_code
_entity_poly.pdbx_strand_id
1 'polypeptide(L)'
;MFSTSRRMFLTSLIVVQAAISLRVCNAEETVCPEGPPPQCEVDEPNGRTTCLDGTWPTDASNDPAFQIPSTTQYLFLRNIKFPIRENSYRLSHLIHLTDLVIQYSESCEVTTGATVPFLFQDLVASLDRSTMRRLIFYDINLQTIDDDFFAGFSGLESVEFYGCPIKEFTHRAFNPLAMGAPVSGLPGARNTSSFKTLQVLQDEELTEFAWEVLYPVAESLEVISFSAENLAEITYTPPIDSFGGMFLNRLTQLEIWETHLTTLPESVLNTITGAANAPVNLNFLRNKNICSDCINCSNCELVMPALRPLVNWASGSDFRTLRGSCLSATQGLFEFDIVGNSWDCIDKTTPGTPTTDPPQTTLPLENPTLPVGSSEGSSALPTTAEYVTTSGNWNSTANPTTDRQSDLPGPSNGRKKAHAILMVIAWNFLVTIGVLTARQTKNIYPNKRPLNGPVWFIAHRTLMSLAVVLTLSSIIIIIVDVGGWRDISHAYLGVITFSLAMIQPFIAVFFRPHLGNARRYIFNYFHWTLGRLTYLLSVVTMFLGARLPVLGVHEAAAYLILTCFIVNILLQIGLEVNRHRHIFNARVPPLRPNEFPIDSAQKILLIVDVIFISAITISVIVLIAVAPLHN
;
A
#
# COMPACT_ATOMS: atom_id res chain seq x y z
N MET A 1 -18.53 37.49 21.01
CA MET A 1 -18.08 36.31 21.80
C MET A 1 -17.39 35.24 20.90
N PHE A 2 -16.65 35.66 19.86
CA PHE A 2 -16.10 34.75 18.81
C PHE A 2 -14.58 34.89 18.59
N SER A 3 -13.86 35.58 19.48
CA SER A 3 -12.40 35.78 19.34
C SER A 3 -11.56 34.81 20.19
N THR A 4 -12.12 34.30 21.28
CA THR A 4 -11.41 33.45 22.26
C THR A 4 -11.29 31.98 21.84
N SER A 5 -12.15 31.48 20.93
CA SER A 5 -12.18 30.06 20.54
C SER A 5 -11.14 29.67 19.49
N ARG A 6 -10.60 30.63 18.72
CA ARG A 6 -9.50 30.37 17.77
C ARG A 6 -8.15 30.24 18.47
N ARG A 7 -7.96 30.89 19.62
CA ARG A 7 -6.72 30.78 20.40
C ARG A 7 -6.61 29.45 21.16
N MET A 8 -7.72 28.87 21.63
CA MET A 8 -7.72 27.54 22.25
C MET A 8 -7.46 26.40 21.26
N PHE A 9 -7.97 26.49 20.03
CA PHE A 9 -7.74 25.46 19.00
C PHE A 9 -6.29 25.47 18.46
N LEU A 10 -5.63 26.64 18.39
CA LEU A 10 -4.22 26.72 17.98
C LEU A 10 -3.25 26.34 19.11
N THR A 11 -3.53 26.67 20.37
CA THR A 11 -2.66 26.28 21.48
C THR A 11 -2.76 24.79 21.82
N SER A 12 -3.91 24.14 21.63
CA SER A 12 -4.02 22.69 21.79
C SER A 12 -3.32 21.90 20.68
N LEU A 13 -3.27 22.42 19.43
CA LEU A 13 -2.47 21.77 18.36
C LEU A 13 -0.97 21.93 18.61
N ILE A 14 -0.50 23.07 19.13
CA ILE A 14 0.92 23.28 19.42
C ILE A 14 1.38 22.48 20.65
N VAL A 15 0.53 22.29 21.66
CA VAL A 15 0.86 21.45 22.83
C VAL A 15 0.83 19.95 22.50
N VAL A 16 -0.02 19.50 21.56
CA VAL A 16 -0.02 18.10 21.10
C VAL A 16 1.12 17.82 20.11
N GLN A 17 1.54 18.81 19.30
CA GLN A 17 2.73 18.68 18.45
C GLN A 17 4.04 18.77 19.25
N ALA A 18 4.07 19.57 20.32
CA ALA A 18 5.20 19.63 21.26
C ALA A 18 5.28 18.40 22.19
N ALA A 19 4.17 17.69 22.42
CA ALA A 19 4.16 16.43 23.17
C ALA A 19 4.53 15.20 22.34
N ILE A 20 4.65 15.33 21.01
CA ILE A 20 5.10 14.26 20.09
C ILE A 20 6.60 14.39 19.74
N SER A 21 7.28 15.45 20.21
CA SER A 21 8.75 15.60 20.09
C SER A 21 9.53 15.47 21.40
N LEU A 22 8.91 15.02 22.50
CA LEU A 22 9.60 14.84 23.78
C LEU A 22 9.23 13.50 24.44
N ARG A 23 9.92 12.45 23.99
CA ARG A 23 10.24 11.16 24.63
C ARG A 23 10.94 10.35 23.51
N VAL A 24 12.24 10.12 23.47
CA VAL A 24 13.20 9.85 24.53
C VAL A 24 14.59 10.33 24.06
N CYS A 25 15.07 11.46 24.59
CA CYS A 25 16.50 11.61 24.83
C CYS A 25 16.72 11.33 26.33
N ASN A 26 16.59 10.06 26.73
CA ASN A 26 17.35 9.57 27.87
C ASN A 26 18.68 9.09 27.29
N ALA A 27 19.57 10.04 27.06
CA ALA A 27 20.99 9.74 27.07
C ALA A 27 21.40 9.69 28.53
N GLU A 28 21.21 8.53 29.17
CA GLU A 28 21.87 8.16 30.43
C GLU A 28 21.69 6.66 30.67
N GLU A 29 22.56 5.86 30.03
CA GLU A 29 23.49 4.95 30.71
C GLU A 29 24.43 4.32 29.67
N THR A 30 25.72 4.59 29.84
CA THR A 30 26.86 4.35 28.95
C THR A 30 27.40 2.91 29.05
N VAL A 31 26.56 1.91 28.80
CA VAL A 31 26.99 0.50 28.73
C VAL A 31 26.13 -0.20 27.66
N CYS A 32 26.73 -1.00 26.76
CA CYS A 32 25.95 -1.96 25.96
C CYS A 32 25.09 -2.78 26.92
N PRO A 33 23.75 -2.66 26.93
CA PRO A 33 22.96 -3.32 27.95
C PRO A 33 23.14 -4.83 27.81
N GLU A 34 23.62 -5.48 28.87
CA GLU A 34 23.45 -6.91 29.06
C GLU A 34 21.94 -7.15 29.18
N GLY A 35 21.34 -7.48 28.03
CA GLY A 35 19.92 -7.73 27.88
C GLY A 35 19.64 -9.23 27.82
N PRO A 36 18.36 -9.63 27.91
CA PRO A 36 17.99 -11.01 27.66
C PRO A 36 18.42 -11.43 26.23
N PRO A 37 18.70 -12.72 26.01
CA PRO A 37 18.98 -13.24 24.69
C PRO A 37 17.78 -13.00 23.75
N PRO A 38 18.02 -12.89 22.43
CA PRO A 38 16.95 -12.69 21.46
C PRO A 38 15.89 -13.79 21.54
N GLN A 39 14.63 -13.42 21.33
CA GLN A 39 13.53 -14.37 21.27
C GLN A 39 13.47 -15.00 19.88
N CYS A 40 13.85 -16.28 19.76
CA CYS A 40 13.84 -17.00 18.50
C CYS A 40 12.62 -17.92 18.35
N GLU A 41 11.87 -17.73 17.26
CA GLU A 41 10.77 -18.60 16.83
C GLU A 41 11.22 -19.44 15.64
N VAL A 42 10.99 -20.75 15.72
CA VAL A 42 11.39 -21.75 14.70
C VAL A 42 10.16 -22.24 13.95
N ASP A 43 10.18 -22.12 12.63
CA ASP A 43 9.20 -22.67 11.69
C ASP A 43 9.84 -23.86 10.95
N GLU A 44 9.86 -25.02 11.63
CA GLU A 44 10.51 -26.25 11.15
C GLU A 44 10.07 -26.69 9.74
N PRO A 45 8.78 -26.65 9.36
CA PRO A 45 8.35 -27.04 8.01
C PRO A 45 8.99 -26.24 6.88
N ASN A 46 9.40 -25.00 7.15
CA ASN A 46 9.98 -24.09 6.16
C ASN A 46 11.48 -23.83 6.41
N GLY A 47 12.10 -24.49 7.39
CA GLY A 47 13.51 -24.28 7.74
C GLY A 47 13.83 -22.84 8.11
N ARG A 48 12.86 -22.10 8.67
CA ARG A 48 13.00 -20.67 8.96
C ARG A 48 13.12 -20.42 10.46
N THR A 49 14.09 -19.62 10.85
CA THR A 49 14.26 -19.15 12.23
C THR A 49 14.23 -17.63 12.26
N THR A 50 13.43 -17.06 13.16
CA THR A 50 13.25 -15.62 13.33
C THR A 50 13.59 -15.23 14.76
N CYS A 51 14.64 -14.44 14.94
CA CYS A 51 15.10 -13.95 16.23
C CYS A 51 14.84 -12.44 16.34
N LEU A 52 14.09 -12.04 17.36
CA LEU A 52 13.64 -10.67 17.57
C LEU A 52 14.10 -10.18 18.94
N ASP A 53 14.48 -8.91 19.01
CA ASP A 53 14.65 -8.11 20.23
C ASP A 53 15.58 -8.73 21.30
N GLY A 54 16.75 -8.14 21.53
CA GLY A 54 17.61 -8.54 22.64
C GLY A 54 19.08 -8.27 22.41
N THR A 55 19.92 -8.84 23.28
CA THR A 55 21.38 -8.74 23.18
C THR A 55 21.94 -10.10 22.82
N TRP A 56 22.74 -10.17 21.74
CA TRP A 56 23.34 -11.41 21.28
C TRP A 56 24.25 -11.99 22.39
N PRO A 57 24.06 -13.27 22.77
CA PRO A 57 24.82 -13.86 23.87
C PRO A 57 26.29 -14.03 23.49
N THR A 58 27.17 -13.74 24.44
CA THR A 58 28.63 -13.79 24.24
C THR A 58 29.19 -15.19 24.02
N ASP A 59 28.44 -16.22 24.46
CA ASP A 59 28.74 -17.65 24.27
C ASP A 59 27.54 -18.37 23.65
N ALA A 60 26.98 -17.82 22.56
CA ALA A 60 25.80 -18.37 21.87
C ALA A 60 25.93 -19.86 21.47
N SER A 61 27.15 -20.38 21.31
CA SER A 61 27.39 -21.79 21.01
C SER A 61 27.25 -22.72 22.23
N ASN A 62 27.43 -22.19 23.44
CA ASN A 62 27.45 -22.95 24.69
C ASN A 62 26.29 -22.62 25.64
N ASP A 63 25.46 -21.62 25.33
CA ASP A 63 24.26 -21.31 26.10
C ASP A 63 23.11 -22.27 25.72
N PRO A 64 22.73 -23.24 26.58
CA PRO A 64 21.65 -24.16 26.29
C PRO A 64 20.28 -23.47 26.20
N ALA A 65 20.14 -22.23 26.68
CA ALA A 65 18.91 -21.46 26.61
C ALA A 65 18.73 -20.73 25.26
N PHE A 66 19.79 -20.58 24.46
CA PHE A 66 19.76 -19.89 23.18
C PHE A 66 20.49 -20.71 22.11
N GLN A 67 19.74 -21.50 21.35
CA GLN A 67 20.28 -22.25 20.22
C GLN A 67 19.41 -22.07 18.98
N ILE A 68 20.05 -21.72 17.87
CA ILE A 68 19.43 -21.70 16.55
C ILE A 68 19.55 -23.12 15.97
N PRO A 69 18.44 -23.75 15.51
CA PRO A 69 18.49 -25.09 14.96
C PRO A 69 19.42 -25.19 13.75
N SER A 70 20.23 -26.26 13.68
CA SER A 70 21.13 -26.52 12.54
C SER A 70 20.39 -26.77 11.22
N THR A 71 19.09 -27.08 11.28
CA THR A 71 18.18 -27.21 10.12
C THR A 71 17.75 -25.87 9.52
N THR A 72 18.13 -24.75 10.14
CA THR A 72 17.79 -23.40 9.65
C THR A 72 18.44 -23.15 8.29
N GLN A 73 17.61 -22.88 7.29
CA GLN A 73 17.98 -22.44 5.94
C GLN A 73 17.84 -20.93 5.79
N TYR A 74 16.83 -20.34 6.44
CA TYR A 74 16.56 -18.91 6.43
C TYR A 74 16.61 -18.36 7.85
N LEU A 75 17.54 -17.43 8.12
CA LEU A 75 17.68 -16.76 9.40
C LEU A 75 17.33 -15.28 9.29
N PHE A 76 16.41 -14.83 10.14
CA PHE A 76 16.00 -13.43 10.25
C PHE A 76 16.32 -12.88 11.62
N LEU A 77 17.15 -11.85 11.68
CA LEU A 77 17.61 -11.18 12.88
C LEU A 77 17.06 -9.75 12.89
N ARG A 78 16.33 -9.35 13.94
CA ARG A 78 15.76 -8.00 14.03
C ARG A 78 15.92 -7.38 15.41
N ASN A 79 16.36 -6.12 15.43
CA ASN A 79 16.54 -5.33 16.65
C ASN A 79 17.43 -6.03 17.68
N ILE A 80 18.57 -6.56 17.21
CA ILE A 80 19.55 -7.26 18.03
C ILE A 80 20.76 -6.37 18.25
N LYS A 81 21.21 -6.29 19.51
CA LYS A 81 22.47 -5.64 19.88
C LYS A 81 23.59 -6.68 19.93
N PHE A 82 24.68 -6.42 19.24
CA PHE A 82 25.86 -7.28 19.18
C PHE A 82 27.00 -6.66 19.99
N PRO A 83 27.22 -7.10 21.25
CA PRO A 83 28.29 -6.58 22.09
C PRO A 83 29.65 -7.10 21.59
N ILE A 84 30.59 -6.20 21.33
CA ILE A 84 31.93 -6.57 20.88
C ILE A 84 32.79 -6.96 22.08
N ARG A 85 33.11 -8.26 22.18
CA ARG A 85 34.22 -8.80 23.00
C ARG A 85 35.07 -9.75 22.14
N GLU A 86 36.30 -10.05 22.55
CA GLU A 86 37.13 -11.06 21.90
C GLU A 86 36.33 -12.38 21.71
N ASN A 87 36.17 -12.82 20.45
CA ASN A 87 35.53 -14.09 20.03
C ASN A 87 34.02 -14.30 20.29
N SER A 88 33.21 -13.26 20.54
CA SER A 88 31.96 -13.43 21.32
C SER A 88 30.60 -13.38 20.59
N TYR A 89 30.48 -13.25 19.27
CA TYR A 89 29.13 -13.16 18.63
C TYR A 89 28.99 -13.86 17.27
N ARG A 90 29.58 -15.06 17.15
CA ARG A 90 29.55 -15.83 15.89
C ARG A 90 28.29 -16.69 15.75
N LEU A 91 27.76 -16.75 14.54
CA LEU A 91 26.83 -17.81 14.14
C LEU A 91 27.61 -19.12 13.98
N SER A 92 27.20 -20.16 14.70
CA SER A 92 27.85 -21.47 14.65
C SER A 92 26.83 -22.58 14.38
N HIS A 93 27.30 -23.71 13.83
CA HIS A 93 26.51 -24.92 13.60
C HIS A 93 25.31 -24.81 12.62
N LEU A 94 25.24 -23.75 11.80
CA LEU A 94 24.20 -23.57 10.78
C LEU A 94 24.67 -24.05 9.39
N ILE A 95 24.78 -25.36 9.23
CA ILE A 95 25.34 -26.00 8.02
C ILE A 95 24.42 -25.91 6.78
N HIS A 96 23.14 -25.57 6.97
CA HIS A 96 22.15 -25.48 5.90
C HIS A 96 21.74 -24.04 5.58
N LEU A 97 22.37 -23.04 6.21
CA LEU A 97 21.97 -21.65 6.06
C LEU A 97 22.27 -21.14 4.64
N THR A 98 21.22 -20.77 3.91
CA THR A 98 21.32 -20.20 2.56
C THR A 98 21.00 -18.71 2.55
N ASP A 99 20.15 -18.26 3.47
CA ASP A 99 19.58 -16.92 3.49
C ASP A 99 19.75 -16.28 4.87
N LEU A 100 20.36 -15.09 4.89
CA LEU A 100 20.54 -14.30 6.11
C LEU A 100 19.97 -12.90 5.91
N VAL A 101 19.07 -12.52 6.83
CA VAL A 101 18.45 -11.21 6.86
C VAL A 101 18.71 -10.55 8.21
N ILE A 102 19.24 -9.33 8.19
CA ILE A 102 19.57 -8.56 9.39
C ILE A 102 18.86 -7.21 9.32
N GLN A 103 18.13 -6.86 10.38
CA GLN A 103 17.30 -5.65 10.42
C GLN A 103 17.47 -4.87 11.73
N TYR A 104 17.60 -3.54 11.68
CA TYR A 104 17.69 -2.64 12.84
C TYR A 104 18.69 -3.10 13.92
N SER A 105 19.77 -3.77 13.51
CA SER A 105 20.72 -4.38 14.42
C SER A 105 22.03 -3.60 14.44
N GLU A 106 22.64 -3.52 15.61
CA GLU A 106 23.81 -2.68 15.84
C GLU A 106 24.92 -3.43 16.56
N SER A 107 26.17 -3.14 16.19
CA SER A 107 27.34 -3.53 16.96
C SER A 107 27.67 -2.43 17.96
N CYS A 108 27.96 -2.79 19.21
CA CYS A 108 28.28 -1.82 20.24
C CYS A 108 29.50 -2.27 21.05
N GLU A 109 30.33 -1.30 21.44
CA GLU A 109 31.52 -1.57 22.25
C GLU A 109 31.15 -1.67 23.73
N VAL A 110 31.54 -2.77 24.39
CA VAL A 110 31.12 -3.06 25.77
C VAL A 110 31.69 -2.07 26.78
N THR A 111 32.88 -1.52 26.53
CA THR A 111 33.59 -0.60 27.44
C THR A 111 33.06 0.83 27.39
N THR A 112 32.70 1.32 26.21
CA THR A 112 32.28 2.71 25.98
C THR A 112 30.76 2.84 25.78
N GLY A 113 30.09 1.74 25.45
CA GLY A 113 28.69 1.73 25.01
C GLY A 113 28.48 2.37 23.64
N ALA A 114 29.55 2.72 22.93
CA ALA A 114 29.45 3.39 21.63
C ALA A 114 28.99 2.42 20.55
N THR A 115 28.02 2.84 19.74
CA THR A 115 27.65 2.14 18.52
C THR A 115 28.78 2.27 17.49
N VAL A 116 29.18 1.14 16.90
CA VAL A 116 30.24 1.08 15.88
C VAL A 116 29.68 0.50 14.58
N PRO A 117 30.42 0.59 13.45
CA PRO A 117 30.02 -0.07 12.22
C PRO A 117 29.80 -1.58 12.44
N PHE A 118 28.80 -2.12 11.78
CA PHE A 118 28.36 -3.49 12.00
C PHE A 118 29.42 -4.49 11.48
N LEU A 119 29.93 -5.33 12.38
CA LEU A 119 31.00 -6.29 12.08
C LEU A 119 30.45 -7.57 11.45
N PHE A 120 29.95 -7.44 10.21
CA PHE A 120 29.29 -8.54 9.48
C PHE A 120 30.17 -9.77 9.33
N GLN A 121 31.44 -9.60 8.94
CA GLN A 121 32.36 -10.71 8.71
C GLN A 121 32.62 -11.54 9.98
N ASP A 122 32.67 -10.89 11.15
CA ASP A 122 32.83 -11.59 12.42
C ASP A 122 31.62 -12.45 12.75
N LEU A 123 30.40 -11.96 12.49
CA LEU A 123 29.16 -12.69 12.73
C LEU A 123 29.12 -14.00 11.93
N VAL A 124 29.58 -13.97 10.67
CA VAL A 124 29.54 -15.13 9.75
C VAL A 124 30.84 -15.93 9.70
N ALA A 125 31.85 -15.57 10.49
CA ALA A 125 33.20 -16.15 10.42
C ALA A 125 33.24 -17.68 10.62
N SER A 126 32.29 -18.25 11.37
CA SER A 126 32.21 -19.68 11.65
C SER A 126 31.26 -20.46 10.72
N LEU A 127 30.66 -19.78 9.73
CA LEU A 127 29.74 -20.40 8.77
C LEU A 127 30.45 -20.85 7.49
N ASP A 128 29.88 -21.86 6.83
CA ASP A 128 30.24 -22.18 5.45
C ASP A 128 29.58 -21.19 4.48
N ARG A 129 30.25 -20.06 4.28
CA ARG A 129 29.81 -18.95 3.42
C ARG A 129 29.63 -19.34 1.94
N SER A 130 30.19 -20.47 1.49
CA SER A 130 30.07 -20.93 0.09
C SER A 130 28.66 -21.41 -0.25
N THR A 131 27.90 -21.83 0.76
CA THR A 131 26.51 -22.31 0.62
C THR A 131 25.47 -21.20 0.69
N MET A 132 25.87 -20.01 1.16
CA MET A 132 24.98 -18.85 1.22
C MET A 132 24.64 -18.33 -0.19
N ARG A 133 23.39 -17.91 -0.36
CA ARG A 133 22.80 -17.50 -1.63
C ARG A 133 22.27 -16.07 -1.58
N ARG A 134 21.71 -15.65 -0.44
CA ARG A 134 21.11 -14.32 -0.32
C ARG A 134 21.42 -13.66 1.01
N LEU A 135 21.83 -12.39 0.93
CA LEU A 135 22.07 -11.51 2.07
C LEU A 135 21.19 -10.28 1.97
N ILE A 136 20.48 -9.95 3.05
CA ILE A 136 19.59 -8.78 3.08
C ILE A 136 19.85 -7.96 4.36
N PHE A 137 20.09 -6.67 4.18
CA PHE A 137 20.38 -5.74 5.28
C PHE A 137 19.34 -4.62 5.30
N TYR A 138 18.72 -4.38 6.46
CA TYR A 138 17.76 -3.30 6.69
C TYR A 138 18.24 -2.39 7.82
N ASP A 139 18.50 -1.13 7.49
CA ASP A 139 18.88 -0.09 8.44
C ASP A 139 20.10 -0.51 9.29
N ILE A 140 21.12 -1.07 8.63
CA ILE A 140 22.36 -1.55 9.25
C ILE A 140 23.50 -0.58 8.92
N ASN A 141 24.22 -0.14 9.96
CA ASN A 141 25.35 0.77 9.83
C ASN A 141 26.59 0.08 9.24
N LEU A 142 26.69 0.00 7.90
CA LEU A 142 27.81 -0.67 7.20
C LEU A 142 28.99 0.26 6.86
N GLN A 143 28.74 1.56 6.64
CA GLN A 143 29.73 2.58 6.23
C GLN A 143 30.41 2.31 4.88
N THR A 144 31.20 1.24 4.73
CA THR A 144 31.97 0.96 3.50
C THR A 144 31.83 -0.50 3.13
N ILE A 145 31.66 -0.78 1.82
CA ILE A 145 31.67 -2.15 1.28
C ILE A 145 33.00 -2.40 0.59
N ASP A 146 33.86 -3.20 1.22
CA ASP A 146 35.20 -3.54 0.74
C ASP A 146 35.31 -5.00 0.25
N ASP A 147 36.51 -5.43 -0.12
CA ASP A 147 36.77 -6.80 -0.56
C ASP A 147 36.67 -7.84 0.57
N ASP A 148 36.80 -7.43 1.83
CA ASP A 148 36.57 -8.34 2.95
C ASP A 148 35.07 -8.62 3.14
N PHE A 149 34.19 -7.66 2.81
CA PHE A 149 32.74 -7.78 2.98
C PHE A 149 32.13 -9.01 2.30
N PHE A 150 32.62 -9.40 1.11
CA PHE A 150 32.14 -10.57 0.37
C PHE A 150 33.09 -11.77 0.43
N ALA A 151 34.14 -11.73 1.26
CA ALA A 151 35.10 -12.82 1.38
C ALA A 151 34.41 -14.15 1.77
N GLY A 152 34.70 -15.22 1.02
CA GLY A 152 34.17 -16.57 1.26
C GLY A 152 32.77 -16.85 0.70
N PHE A 153 32.11 -15.87 0.10
CA PHE A 153 30.74 -15.98 -0.43
C PHE A 153 30.68 -16.43 -1.91
N SER A 154 31.43 -17.46 -2.27
CA SER A 154 31.60 -17.87 -3.69
C SER A 154 30.31 -18.29 -4.41
N GLY A 155 29.28 -18.67 -3.66
CA GLY A 155 27.97 -19.07 -4.19
C GLY A 155 26.88 -18.02 -4.06
N LEU A 156 27.21 -16.78 -3.65
CA LEU A 156 26.23 -15.73 -3.41
C LEU A 156 25.54 -15.33 -4.72
N GLU A 157 24.22 -15.30 -4.71
CA GLU A 157 23.39 -14.94 -5.86
C GLU A 157 22.82 -13.52 -5.75
N SER A 158 22.55 -13.04 -4.53
CA SER A 158 21.87 -11.77 -4.32
C SER A 158 22.32 -11.08 -3.04
N VAL A 159 22.51 -9.77 -3.12
CA VAL A 159 22.64 -8.88 -1.96
C VAL A 159 21.70 -7.70 -2.09
N GLU A 160 21.01 -7.38 -1.00
CA GLU A 160 20.07 -6.28 -0.94
C GLU A 160 20.35 -5.43 0.31
N PHE A 161 20.59 -4.13 0.11
CA PHE A 161 20.78 -3.15 1.16
C PHE A 161 19.59 -2.19 1.15
N TYR A 162 18.99 -1.98 2.31
CA TYR A 162 17.84 -1.11 2.49
C TYR A 162 18.09 -0.17 3.66
N GLY A 163 18.13 1.15 3.44
CA GLY A 163 18.36 2.10 4.54
C GLY A 163 19.72 1.98 5.22
N CYS A 164 20.68 1.31 4.59
CA CYS A 164 22.03 1.20 5.13
C CYS A 164 22.81 2.48 4.76
N PRO A 165 23.46 3.20 5.67
CA PRO A 165 24.27 4.37 5.35
C PRO A 165 25.61 3.95 4.72
N ILE A 166 25.62 3.61 3.42
CA ILE A 166 26.84 3.21 2.69
C ILE A 166 27.45 4.46 2.06
N LYS A 167 28.70 4.76 2.39
CA LYS A 167 29.44 5.90 1.83
C LYS A 167 30.10 5.56 0.50
N GLU A 168 30.65 4.36 0.39
CA GLU A 168 31.36 3.93 -0.82
C GLU A 168 31.42 2.40 -0.96
N PHE A 169 31.58 1.96 -2.21
CA PHE A 169 32.04 0.62 -2.57
C PHE A 169 33.48 0.74 -3.02
N THR A 170 34.41 0.02 -2.39
CA THR A 170 35.82 0.08 -2.80
C THR A 170 36.00 -0.56 -4.17
N HIS A 171 37.07 -0.19 -4.88
CA HIS A 171 37.38 -0.71 -6.23
C HIS A 171 37.39 -2.26 -6.29
N ARG A 172 37.63 -2.94 -5.17
CA ARG A 172 37.77 -4.41 -5.10
C ARG A 172 36.57 -5.11 -4.45
N ALA A 173 35.52 -4.37 -4.08
CA ALA A 173 34.40 -4.89 -3.30
C ALA A 173 33.88 -6.25 -3.81
N PHE A 174 33.62 -6.39 -5.12
CA PHE A 174 33.06 -7.62 -5.68
C PHE A 174 34.10 -8.66 -6.15
N ASN A 175 35.41 -8.40 -6.00
CA ASN A 175 36.46 -9.36 -6.38
C ASN A 175 36.29 -10.75 -5.76
N PRO A 176 35.90 -10.90 -4.47
CA PRO A 176 35.71 -12.23 -3.88
C PRO A 176 34.58 -13.04 -4.50
N LEU A 177 33.62 -12.39 -5.15
CA LEU A 177 32.51 -13.04 -5.85
C LEU A 177 32.88 -13.46 -7.27
N ALA A 178 34.04 -13.03 -7.76
CA ALA A 178 34.57 -13.48 -9.03
C ALA A 178 35.01 -14.94 -8.94
N MET A 179 34.62 -15.77 -9.91
CA MET A 179 35.19 -17.11 -10.04
C MET A 179 36.33 -17.14 -11.04
N GLY A 180 37.43 -17.78 -10.64
CA GLY A 180 38.62 -18.01 -11.44
C GLY A 180 39.12 -19.46 -11.34
N ALA A 181 38.74 -20.30 -12.29
CA ALA A 181 39.55 -21.39 -12.82
C ALA A 181 39.06 -21.73 -14.24
N PRO A 182 39.96 -22.01 -15.21
CA PRO A 182 39.56 -22.57 -16.50
C PRO A 182 38.82 -23.89 -16.28
N VAL A 183 37.71 -24.08 -16.99
CA VAL A 183 37.08 -25.40 -17.07
C VAL A 183 38.12 -26.37 -17.62
N SER A 184 38.46 -27.39 -16.83
CA SER A 184 39.41 -28.43 -17.23
C SER A 184 38.96 -29.07 -18.54
N GLY A 185 39.78 -28.91 -19.60
CA GLY A 185 39.52 -29.47 -20.93
C GLY A 185 38.98 -28.51 -21.98
N LEU A 186 38.67 -27.25 -21.65
CA LEU A 186 38.34 -26.21 -22.63
C LEU A 186 39.19 -24.94 -22.43
N PRO A 187 40.17 -24.65 -23.32
CA PRO A 187 40.84 -23.35 -23.31
C PRO A 187 39.82 -22.24 -23.58
N GLY A 188 39.62 -21.36 -22.60
CA GLY A 188 38.75 -20.17 -22.71
C GLY A 188 37.42 -20.24 -21.96
N ALA A 189 36.97 -21.42 -21.49
CA ALA A 189 35.75 -21.51 -20.68
C ALA A 189 36.07 -21.18 -19.21
N ARG A 190 35.48 -20.09 -18.68
CA ARG A 190 35.49 -19.76 -17.25
C ARG A 190 34.10 -20.01 -16.68
N ASN A 191 34.03 -20.46 -15.43
CA ASN A 191 32.75 -20.44 -14.71
C ASN A 191 32.38 -18.98 -14.42
N THR A 192 31.19 -18.56 -14.83
CA THR A 192 30.65 -17.23 -14.49
C THR A 192 30.36 -17.17 -13.00
N SER A 193 30.47 -15.99 -12.38
CA SER A 193 30.00 -15.79 -11.01
C SER A 193 28.53 -16.24 -10.85
N SER A 194 28.13 -16.63 -9.64
CA SER A 194 26.74 -16.96 -9.34
C SER A 194 25.91 -15.70 -9.01
N PHE A 195 26.57 -14.55 -8.89
CA PHE A 195 25.98 -13.30 -8.44
C PHE A 195 25.13 -12.64 -9.52
N LYS A 196 23.84 -12.47 -9.24
CA LYS A 196 22.81 -12.02 -10.18
C LYS A 196 22.20 -10.67 -9.79
N THR A 197 22.02 -10.41 -8.50
CA THR A 197 21.20 -9.29 -8.03
C THR A 197 21.95 -8.41 -7.04
N LEU A 198 22.07 -7.13 -7.38
CA LEU A 198 22.54 -6.08 -6.48
C LEU A 198 21.43 -5.04 -6.29
N GLN A 199 21.04 -4.80 -5.05
CA GLN A 199 20.09 -3.73 -4.74
C GLN A 199 20.63 -2.85 -3.61
N VAL A 200 20.67 -1.53 -3.84
CA VAL A 200 21.01 -0.51 -2.85
C VAL A 200 19.85 0.46 -2.81
N LEU A 201 19.01 0.35 -1.78
CA LEU A 201 17.69 0.96 -1.73
C LEU A 201 17.54 1.85 -0.50
N GLN A 202 16.95 3.02 -0.70
CA GLN A 202 16.81 4.08 0.30
C GLN A 202 18.11 4.35 1.06
N ASP A 203 19.24 4.41 0.35
CA ASP A 203 20.50 4.87 0.93
C ASP A 203 20.51 6.40 0.98
N GLU A 204 21.01 6.98 2.06
CA GLU A 204 21.07 8.44 2.25
C GLU A 204 22.53 8.98 2.27
N GLU A 205 23.54 8.13 2.23
CA GLU A 205 24.96 8.54 2.35
C GLU A 205 25.75 8.32 1.06
N LEU A 206 25.33 7.41 0.18
CA LEU A 206 26.02 7.11 -1.07
C LEU A 206 25.89 8.28 -2.04
N THR A 207 26.99 8.98 -2.31
CA THR A 207 27.01 10.15 -3.21
C THR A 207 27.52 9.84 -4.61
N GLU A 208 28.44 8.88 -4.74
CA GLU A 208 29.06 8.45 -5.99
C GLU A 208 29.11 6.92 -6.06
N PHE A 209 28.90 6.36 -7.26
CA PHE A 209 29.10 4.93 -7.50
C PHE A 209 30.00 4.68 -8.71
N ALA A 210 31.17 4.08 -8.48
CA ALA A 210 32.10 3.68 -9.53
C ALA A 210 31.61 2.38 -10.22
N TRP A 211 31.17 2.49 -11.47
CA TRP A 211 30.53 1.41 -12.20
C TRP A 211 31.48 0.22 -12.49
N GLU A 212 32.78 0.49 -12.63
CA GLU A 212 33.83 -0.52 -12.85
C GLU A 212 33.96 -1.54 -11.70
N VAL A 213 33.46 -1.20 -10.51
CA VAL A 213 33.45 -2.09 -9.33
C VAL A 213 32.66 -3.38 -9.61
N LEU A 214 31.72 -3.35 -10.56
CA LEU A 214 30.92 -4.50 -11.00
C LEU A 214 31.65 -5.44 -11.97
N TYR A 215 32.82 -5.05 -12.49
CA TYR A 215 33.57 -5.84 -13.49
C TYR A 215 33.72 -7.33 -13.14
N PRO A 216 34.04 -7.71 -11.88
CA PRO A 216 34.26 -9.11 -11.53
C PRO A 216 33.00 -10.00 -11.60
N VAL A 217 31.80 -9.39 -11.62
CA VAL A 217 30.49 -10.07 -11.62
C VAL A 217 29.63 -9.70 -12.84
N ALA A 218 30.14 -8.89 -13.77
CA ALA A 218 29.36 -8.32 -14.86
C ALA A 218 28.68 -9.36 -15.78
N GLU A 219 29.33 -10.50 -16.03
CA GLU A 219 28.78 -11.54 -16.92
C GLU A 219 27.57 -12.30 -16.34
N SER A 220 27.38 -12.25 -15.02
CA SER A 220 26.31 -12.97 -14.31
C SER A 220 25.20 -12.07 -13.79
N LEU A 221 25.42 -10.76 -13.71
CA LEU A 221 24.44 -9.79 -13.22
C LEU A 221 23.18 -9.76 -14.10
N GLU A 222 22.03 -9.90 -13.46
CA GLU A 222 20.69 -9.90 -14.06
C GLU A 222 19.85 -8.69 -13.63
N VAL A 223 20.00 -8.25 -12.38
CA VAL A 223 19.22 -7.15 -11.79
C VAL A 223 20.13 -6.21 -10.99
N ILE A 224 20.03 -4.92 -11.29
CA ILE A 224 20.68 -3.84 -10.54
C ILE A 224 19.63 -2.81 -10.17
N SER A 225 19.47 -2.50 -8.88
CA SER A 225 18.53 -1.48 -8.42
C SER A 225 19.23 -0.48 -7.50
N PHE A 226 19.11 0.81 -7.81
CA PHE A 226 19.58 1.92 -7.00
C PHE A 226 18.43 2.84 -6.62
N SER A 227 18.29 3.06 -5.33
CA SER A 227 17.51 4.14 -4.76
C SER A 227 18.34 4.74 -3.64
N ALA A 228 19.13 5.74 -3.99
CA ALA A 228 20.04 6.40 -3.08
C ALA A 228 19.83 7.90 -3.21
N GLU A 229 19.23 8.52 -2.19
CA GLU A 229 18.73 9.90 -2.26
C GLU A 229 19.84 10.85 -2.69
N ASN A 230 21.02 10.71 -2.08
CA ASN A 230 22.15 11.58 -2.31
C ASN A 230 23.07 11.17 -3.47
N LEU A 231 22.79 10.06 -4.16
CA LEU A 231 23.59 9.59 -5.28
C LEU A 231 23.46 10.58 -6.44
N ALA A 232 24.55 11.30 -6.71
CA ALA A 232 24.59 12.38 -7.69
C ALA A 232 25.47 12.03 -8.90
N GLU A 233 26.36 11.05 -8.78
CA GLU A 233 27.30 10.70 -9.83
C GLU A 233 27.49 9.17 -9.94
N ILE A 234 27.52 8.68 -11.19
CA ILE A 234 27.98 7.33 -11.52
C ILE A 234 29.13 7.50 -12.50
N THR A 235 30.31 7.02 -12.13
CA THR A 235 31.53 7.10 -12.94
C THR A 235 31.80 5.75 -13.59
N TYR A 236 32.51 5.74 -14.72
CA TYR A 236 33.00 4.49 -15.30
C TYR A 236 34.36 4.71 -15.94
N THR A 237 35.39 4.07 -15.38
CA THR A 237 36.71 3.98 -15.98
C THR A 237 36.99 2.55 -16.46
N PRO A 238 37.18 2.32 -17.78
CA PRO A 238 37.45 0.98 -18.29
C PRO A 238 38.75 0.40 -17.69
N PRO A 239 38.77 -0.88 -17.28
CA PRO A 239 39.99 -1.50 -16.75
C PRO A 239 41.09 -1.54 -17.81
N ILE A 240 42.29 -1.04 -17.47
CA ILE A 240 43.44 -0.84 -18.36
C ILE A 240 43.85 -2.14 -19.10
N ASP A 241 43.65 -3.30 -18.48
CA ASP A 241 44.11 -4.60 -18.98
C ASP A 241 43.03 -5.42 -19.73
N SER A 242 41.84 -4.84 -19.97
CA SER A 242 40.72 -5.54 -20.60
C SER A 242 40.60 -5.22 -22.10
N PHE A 243 41.09 -6.12 -22.97
CA PHE A 243 40.81 -6.10 -24.40
C PHE A 243 39.32 -6.44 -24.64
N GLY A 244 38.44 -5.49 -24.35
CA GLY A 244 36.99 -5.66 -24.51
C GLY A 244 36.14 -4.72 -23.65
N GLY A 245 36.62 -4.27 -22.48
CA GLY A 245 35.79 -3.54 -21.53
C GLY A 245 34.77 -4.43 -20.79
N MET A 246 33.96 -3.82 -19.92
CA MET A 246 32.91 -4.50 -19.15
C MET A 246 31.61 -4.61 -19.94
N PHE A 247 30.98 -5.80 -19.96
CA PHE A 247 29.67 -6.01 -20.58
C PHE A 247 28.71 -6.77 -19.66
N LEU A 248 27.53 -6.19 -19.46
CA LEU A 248 26.44 -6.73 -18.65
C LEU A 248 25.47 -7.55 -19.54
N ASN A 249 25.98 -8.66 -20.06
CA ASN A 249 25.29 -9.46 -21.09
C ASN A 249 24.03 -10.20 -20.59
N ARG A 250 23.83 -10.31 -19.27
CA ARG A 250 22.65 -10.97 -18.68
C ARG A 250 21.69 -10.01 -18.00
N LEU A 251 21.99 -8.71 -18.02
CA LEU A 251 21.16 -7.71 -17.35
C LEU A 251 19.80 -7.66 -18.03
N THR A 252 18.75 -7.86 -17.24
CA THR A 252 17.35 -7.78 -17.67
C THR A 252 16.65 -6.56 -17.10
N GLN A 253 17.15 -6.03 -15.98
CA GLN A 253 16.53 -4.95 -15.24
C GLN A 253 17.61 -4.06 -14.60
N LEU A 254 17.58 -2.79 -14.98
CA LEU A 254 18.32 -1.72 -14.33
C LEU A 254 17.32 -0.69 -13.82
N GLU A 255 17.32 -0.45 -12.53
CA GLU A 255 16.39 0.48 -11.92
C GLU A 255 17.15 1.53 -11.12
N ILE A 256 16.83 2.78 -11.36
CA ILE A 256 17.43 3.93 -10.68
C ILE A 256 16.31 4.89 -10.36
N TRP A 257 15.97 5.03 -9.08
CA TRP A 257 14.90 5.93 -8.69
C TRP A 257 15.13 6.69 -7.40
N GLU A 258 14.52 7.87 -7.29
CA GLU A 258 14.66 8.74 -6.12
C GLU A 258 16.13 9.09 -5.82
N THR A 259 16.91 9.39 -6.86
CA THR A 259 18.32 9.81 -6.75
C THR A 259 18.55 11.26 -7.20
N HIS A 260 19.73 11.80 -6.94
CA HIS A 260 20.17 13.09 -7.47
C HIS A 260 20.77 13.03 -8.89
N LEU A 261 20.81 11.85 -9.51
CA LEU A 261 21.27 11.68 -10.89
C LEU A 261 20.37 12.44 -11.88
N THR A 262 21.00 12.99 -12.91
CA THR A 262 20.29 13.64 -14.03
C THR A 262 20.35 12.84 -15.33
N THR A 263 21.25 11.86 -15.40
CA THR A 263 21.45 10.96 -16.54
C THR A 263 22.37 9.81 -16.15
N LEU A 264 22.62 8.89 -17.10
CA LEU A 264 23.74 7.95 -17.04
C LEU A 264 24.76 8.29 -18.12
N PRO A 265 26.08 8.21 -17.82
CA PRO A 265 27.10 8.37 -18.84
C PRO A 265 26.93 7.37 -19.99
N GLU A 266 27.24 7.80 -21.22
CA GLU A 266 27.25 6.90 -22.37
C GLU A 266 28.21 5.72 -22.18
N SER A 267 29.31 5.95 -21.45
CA SER A 267 30.28 4.90 -21.12
C SER A 267 29.65 3.77 -20.29
N VAL A 268 28.77 4.11 -19.35
CA VAL A 268 27.96 3.16 -18.56
C VAL A 268 26.94 2.46 -19.44
N LEU A 269 26.17 3.23 -20.23
CA LEU A 269 25.12 2.69 -21.11
C LEU A 269 25.68 1.72 -22.16
N ASN A 270 26.88 1.95 -22.66
CA ASN A 270 27.56 1.06 -23.60
C ASN A 270 27.93 -0.30 -22.99
N THR A 271 28.04 -0.39 -21.66
CA THR A 271 28.22 -1.69 -20.97
C THR A 271 26.94 -2.53 -20.96
N ILE A 272 25.77 -1.89 -21.16
CA ILE A 272 24.46 -2.54 -21.10
C ILE A 272 24.05 -2.97 -22.50
N THR A 273 24.52 -4.16 -22.88
CA THR A 273 24.25 -4.78 -24.18
C THR A 273 22.97 -5.62 -24.15
N GLY A 274 22.64 -6.23 -23.01
CA GLY A 274 21.57 -7.22 -22.86
C GLY A 274 21.93 -8.58 -23.46
N ALA A 275 21.17 -9.63 -23.12
CA ALA A 275 21.37 -10.91 -23.78
C ALA A 275 20.83 -10.80 -25.21
N ALA A 276 21.48 -11.47 -26.17
CA ALA A 276 21.18 -11.35 -27.61
C ALA A 276 19.70 -11.54 -28.01
N ASN A 277 18.84 -12.06 -27.12
CA ASN A 277 17.40 -12.23 -27.31
C ASN A 277 16.57 -11.96 -26.03
N ALA A 278 17.07 -11.20 -25.05
CA ALA A 278 16.31 -10.87 -23.83
C ALA A 278 16.09 -9.36 -23.71
N PRO A 279 14.87 -8.91 -23.37
CA PRO A 279 14.61 -7.50 -23.17
C PRO A 279 15.35 -6.97 -21.94
N VAL A 280 15.97 -5.81 -22.07
CA VAL A 280 16.55 -5.04 -20.96
C VAL A 280 15.64 -3.89 -20.63
N ASN A 281 15.16 -3.84 -19.39
CA ASN A 281 14.30 -2.76 -18.91
C ASN A 281 15.09 -1.79 -18.04
N LEU A 282 15.20 -0.54 -18.48
CA LEU A 282 15.82 0.55 -17.72
C LEU A 282 14.73 1.45 -17.13
N ASN A 283 14.58 1.45 -15.81
CA ASN A 283 13.68 2.36 -15.09
C ASN A 283 14.49 3.51 -14.50
N PHE A 284 14.33 4.74 -15.00
CA PHE A 284 14.99 5.95 -14.52
C PHE A 284 13.97 6.96 -14.00
N LEU A 285 13.49 6.74 -12.77
CA LEU A 285 12.25 7.35 -12.25
C LEU A 285 12.48 8.25 -11.04
N ARG A 286 11.77 9.38 -10.97
CA ARG A 286 11.78 10.33 -9.84
C ARG A 286 13.19 10.79 -9.44
N ASN A 287 14.12 10.85 -10.39
CA ASN A 287 15.44 11.45 -10.21
C ASN A 287 15.39 12.96 -10.46
N LYS A 288 16.49 13.69 -10.23
CA LYS A 288 16.55 15.17 -10.36
C LYS A 288 16.56 15.71 -11.81
N ASN A 289 15.89 15.01 -12.73
CA ASN A 289 15.74 15.46 -14.11
C ASN A 289 14.71 16.60 -14.18
N ILE A 290 15.10 17.72 -14.77
CA ILE A 290 14.19 18.84 -15.03
C ILE A 290 13.91 18.89 -16.54
N CYS A 291 12.64 18.96 -16.91
CA CYS A 291 12.20 19.15 -18.29
C CYS A 291 11.36 20.43 -18.39
N SER A 292 11.64 21.29 -19.36
CA SER A 292 10.78 22.43 -19.67
C SER A 292 9.64 21.98 -20.58
N ASP A 293 8.40 22.41 -20.32
CA ASP A 293 7.32 22.47 -21.34
C ASP A 293 7.11 21.24 -22.24
N CYS A 294 7.13 20.04 -21.66
CA CYS A 294 6.72 18.80 -22.34
C CYS A 294 5.20 18.77 -22.58
N ILE A 295 4.72 19.38 -23.67
CA ILE A 295 3.28 19.43 -23.99
C ILE A 295 2.77 18.08 -24.55
N ASN A 296 3.61 17.33 -25.28
CA ASN A 296 3.31 16.01 -25.84
C ASN A 296 4.59 15.15 -26.00
N CYS A 297 4.44 13.84 -26.19
CA CYS A 297 5.58 12.89 -26.26
C CYS A 297 6.60 13.23 -27.35
N SER A 298 6.11 13.65 -28.51
CA SER A 298 6.92 13.94 -29.70
C SER A 298 7.76 15.21 -29.59
N ASN A 299 7.39 16.16 -28.72
CA ASN A 299 8.21 17.35 -28.46
C ASN A 299 9.21 17.15 -27.32
N CYS A 300 9.08 16.11 -26.50
CA CYS A 300 9.96 15.91 -25.33
C CYS A 300 11.41 15.54 -25.69
N GLU A 301 11.67 14.95 -26.86
CA GLU A 301 13.02 14.62 -27.32
C GLU A 301 13.93 15.86 -27.45
N LEU A 302 13.36 16.99 -27.89
CA LEU A 302 14.07 18.27 -28.04
C LEU A 302 14.29 19.00 -26.70
N VAL A 303 13.58 18.58 -25.64
CA VAL A 303 13.43 19.38 -24.41
C VAL A 303 13.96 18.67 -23.15
N MET A 304 14.62 17.52 -23.33
CA MET A 304 15.29 16.78 -22.24
C MET A 304 16.75 16.44 -22.58
N PRO A 305 17.64 17.44 -22.74
CA PRO A 305 19.03 17.22 -23.14
C PRO A 305 19.80 16.31 -22.18
N ALA A 306 19.47 16.34 -20.88
CA ALA A 306 20.08 15.46 -19.89
C ALA A 306 19.71 13.99 -20.10
N LEU A 307 18.48 13.67 -20.52
CA LEU A 307 18.02 12.30 -20.73
C LEU A 307 18.37 11.74 -22.11
N ARG A 308 18.92 12.56 -23.02
CA ARG A 308 19.28 12.16 -24.38
C ARG A 308 20.14 10.88 -24.45
N PRO A 309 21.16 10.67 -23.60
CA PRO A 309 21.92 9.40 -23.61
C PRO A 309 21.05 8.17 -23.37
N LEU A 310 20.12 8.24 -22.40
CA LEU A 310 19.20 7.16 -22.06
C LEU A 310 18.24 6.85 -23.21
N VAL A 311 17.66 7.91 -23.79
CA VAL A 311 16.77 7.82 -24.94
C VAL A 311 17.48 7.18 -26.12
N ASN A 312 18.68 7.66 -26.48
CA ASN A 312 19.47 7.12 -27.58
C ASN A 312 19.82 5.64 -27.35
N TRP A 313 20.14 5.27 -26.10
CA TRP A 313 20.43 3.89 -25.75
C TRP A 313 19.21 2.97 -25.96
N ALA A 314 18.01 3.42 -25.56
CA ALA A 314 16.76 2.68 -25.72
C ALA A 314 16.37 2.52 -27.19
N SER A 315 16.42 3.62 -27.98
CA SER A 315 16.10 3.59 -29.41
C SER A 315 17.09 2.79 -30.26
N GLY A 316 18.26 2.41 -29.70
CA GLY A 316 19.27 1.62 -30.39
C GLY A 316 18.90 0.15 -30.62
N SER A 317 17.86 -0.38 -29.98
CA SER A 317 17.40 -1.77 -30.15
C SER A 317 15.96 -1.97 -29.70
N ASP A 318 15.19 -2.80 -30.42
CA ASP A 318 13.82 -3.19 -30.03
C ASP A 318 13.77 -4.02 -28.73
N PHE A 319 14.91 -4.56 -28.27
CA PHE A 319 15.02 -5.29 -27.01
C PHE A 319 15.41 -4.39 -25.82
N ARG A 320 15.46 -3.08 -26.01
CA ARG A 320 15.72 -2.12 -24.92
C ARG A 320 14.47 -1.31 -24.65
N THR A 321 14.10 -1.26 -23.38
CA THR A 321 12.99 -0.42 -22.93
C THR A 321 13.51 0.58 -21.91
N LEU A 322 12.97 1.79 -21.97
CA LEU A 322 13.26 2.84 -21.01
C LEU A 322 11.96 3.38 -20.45
N ARG A 323 11.82 3.33 -19.14
CA ARG A 323 10.80 4.07 -18.42
C ARG A 323 11.46 5.23 -17.68
N GLY A 324 11.18 6.44 -18.13
CA GLY A 324 11.80 7.65 -17.62
C GLY A 324 10.80 8.57 -16.92
N SER A 325 11.33 9.51 -16.13
CA SER A 325 10.52 10.62 -15.64
C SER A 325 11.34 11.90 -15.48
N CYS A 326 10.65 13.03 -15.53
CA CYS A 326 11.21 14.35 -15.30
C CYS A 326 10.22 15.25 -14.55
N LEU A 327 10.75 16.26 -13.87
CA LEU A 327 9.98 17.29 -13.20
C LEU A 327 9.81 18.50 -14.12
N SER A 328 8.57 18.81 -14.46
CA SER A 328 8.16 20.02 -15.18
C SER A 328 7.70 21.10 -14.21
N ALA A 329 8.19 22.33 -14.41
CA ALA A 329 7.78 23.49 -13.62
C ALA A 329 6.28 23.82 -13.77
N THR A 330 5.66 23.45 -14.89
CA THR A 330 4.27 23.78 -15.21
C THR A 330 3.30 22.63 -15.00
N GLN A 331 3.74 21.37 -15.16
CA GLN A 331 2.88 20.18 -15.14
C GLN A 331 3.19 19.19 -14.01
N GLY A 332 4.25 19.40 -13.22
CA GLY A 332 4.66 18.46 -12.17
C GLY A 332 5.46 17.28 -12.71
N LEU A 333 5.31 16.10 -12.10
CA LEU A 333 6.04 14.89 -12.50
C LEU A 333 5.47 14.31 -13.80
N PHE A 334 6.31 14.24 -14.82
CA PHE A 334 6.01 13.64 -16.12
C PHE A 334 6.71 12.28 -16.23
N GLU A 335 5.99 11.22 -16.62
CA GLU A 335 6.51 9.86 -16.84
C GLU A 335 6.29 9.45 -18.29
N PHE A 336 7.27 8.75 -18.86
CA PHE A 336 7.23 8.26 -20.24
C PHE A 336 7.87 6.88 -20.35
N ASP A 337 7.41 6.10 -21.32
CA ASP A 337 7.96 4.81 -21.70
C ASP A 337 8.46 4.87 -23.15
N ILE A 338 9.59 4.23 -23.40
CA ILE A 338 10.18 4.04 -24.73
C ILE A 338 10.35 2.54 -24.94
N VAL A 339 9.79 2.03 -26.04
CA VAL A 339 9.97 0.65 -26.50
C VAL A 339 10.36 0.70 -27.97
N GLY A 340 11.59 0.31 -28.28
CA GLY A 340 12.19 0.52 -29.61
C GLY A 340 12.17 2.01 -29.98
N ASN A 341 11.57 2.35 -31.13
CA ASN A 341 11.43 3.74 -31.58
C ASN A 341 10.11 4.42 -31.17
N SER A 342 9.28 3.78 -30.35
CA SER A 342 7.97 4.29 -29.95
C SER A 342 8.02 4.93 -28.56
N TRP A 343 7.50 6.15 -28.45
CA TRP A 343 7.29 6.87 -27.19
C TRP A 343 5.82 6.76 -26.77
N ASP A 344 5.58 6.33 -25.53
CA ASP A 344 4.27 6.35 -24.88
C ASP A 344 4.33 7.21 -23.62
N CYS A 345 3.41 8.17 -23.47
CA CYS A 345 3.39 9.05 -22.30
C CYS A 345 2.33 8.62 -21.32
N ILE A 346 2.71 8.48 -20.07
CA ILE A 346 1.78 8.16 -18.98
C ILE A 346 1.31 9.48 -18.38
N ASP A 347 0.28 10.09 -18.98
CA ASP A 347 -0.36 11.26 -18.38
C ASP A 347 -1.13 10.87 -17.11
N LYS A 348 -0.58 11.23 -15.93
CA LYS A 348 -1.25 11.03 -14.63
C LYS A 348 -2.24 12.15 -14.30
N THR A 349 -2.44 13.15 -15.16
CA THR A 349 -3.24 14.35 -14.85
C THR A 349 -4.67 14.33 -15.38
N THR A 350 -5.10 13.32 -16.15
CA THR A 350 -6.47 13.24 -16.68
C THR A 350 -7.22 11.96 -16.30
N PRO A 351 -8.42 12.03 -15.68
CA PRO A 351 -9.30 10.89 -15.53
C PRO A 351 -9.98 10.57 -16.87
N GLY A 352 -9.52 9.51 -17.52
CA GLY A 352 -10.31 8.72 -18.46
C GLY A 352 -10.36 9.19 -19.92
N THR A 353 -9.61 8.51 -20.76
CA THR A 353 -10.06 8.15 -22.13
C THR A 353 -9.48 6.77 -22.47
N PRO A 354 -10.27 5.85 -23.06
CA PRO A 354 -9.76 4.54 -23.49
C PRO A 354 -8.78 4.72 -24.65
N THR A 355 -7.62 4.09 -24.55
CA THR A 355 -6.72 3.87 -25.67
C THR A 355 -7.45 3.06 -26.75
N THR A 356 -7.50 3.62 -27.96
CA THR A 356 -7.96 2.92 -29.16
C THR A 356 -6.91 1.89 -29.57
N ASP A 357 -7.33 0.63 -29.71
CA ASP A 357 -6.54 -0.46 -30.26
C ASP A 357 -5.97 -0.13 -31.66
N PRO A 358 -4.81 -0.71 -32.06
CA PRO A 358 -4.21 -0.51 -33.38
C PRO A 358 -5.04 -1.17 -34.49
N PRO A 359 -4.94 -0.70 -35.76
CA PRO A 359 -5.81 -1.15 -36.83
C PRO A 359 -5.41 -2.55 -37.31
N GLN A 360 -6.37 -3.48 -37.27
CA GLN A 360 -6.25 -4.75 -38.01
C GLN A 360 -6.44 -4.51 -39.51
N THR A 361 -5.44 -4.92 -40.26
CA THR A 361 -5.43 -5.05 -41.72
C THR A 361 -6.36 -6.18 -42.16
N THR A 362 -7.43 -5.85 -42.90
CA THR A 362 -8.13 -6.82 -43.76
C THR A 362 -8.50 -6.18 -45.09
N LEU A 363 -8.00 -6.75 -46.18
CA LEU A 363 -8.35 -6.45 -47.58
C LEU A 363 -9.75 -7.01 -47.94
N PRO A 364 -10.41 -6.51 -49.01
CA PRO A 364 -11.86 -6.49 -49.15
C PRO A 364 -12.40 -7.61 -50.05
N LEU A 365 -13.67 -7.97 -49.90
CA LEU A 365 -14.47 -8.55 -50.98
C LEU A 365 -15.93 -8.10 -50.92
N GLU A 366 -16.29 -7.34 -51.96
CA GLU A 366 -17.55 -7.30 -52.72
C GLU A 366 -18.92 -7.18 -52.03
N ASN A 367 -19.56 -6.06 -52.35
CA ASN A 367 -21.00 -5.75 -52.32
C ASN A 367 -21.73 -6.60 -53.40
N PRO A 368 -23.08 -6.73 -53.38
CA PRO A 368 -23.88 -5.65 -53.98
C PRO A 368 -25.30 -5.42 -53.40
N THR A 369 -25.73 -4.14 -53.51
CA THR A 369 -27.09 -3.61 -53.82
C THR A 369 -28.21 -3.73 -52.77
N LEU A 370 -28.67 -2.64 -52.10
CA LEU A 370 -29.58 -1.52 -52.52
C LEU A 370 -31.09 -1.92 -52.64
N PRO A 371 -32.11 -1.02 -52.55
CA PRO A 371 -32.24 0.18 -51.68
C PRO A 371 -33.71 0.62 -51.31
N VAL A 372 -33.82 1.77 -50.60
CA VAL A 372 -34.81 2.88 -50.76
C VAL A 372 -36.22 2.86 -50.11
N GLY A 373 -36.53 4.00 -49.47
CA GLY A 373 -37.84 4.66 -49.31
C GLY A 373 -37.86 5.56 -48.05
N SER A 374 -37.61 6.89 -48.05
CA SER A 374 -38.41 8.06 -48.51
C SER A 374 -39.91 7.96 -48.18
N SER A 375 -40.67 8.94 -47.70
CA SER A 375 -40.53 10.38 -47.39
C SER A 375 -41.92 10.86 -46.93
N GLU A 376 -41.97 11.90 -46.08
CA GLU A 376 -42.95 13.02 -46.01
C GLU A 376 -44.49 12.80 -46.02
N GLY A 377 -45.20 13.65 -45.24
CA GLY A 377 -46.58 14.05 -45.58
C GLY A 377 -47.50 14.45 -44.43
N SER A 378 -47.61 15.76 -44.18
CA SER A 378 -48.52 16.44 -43.24
C SER A 378 -50.02 16.37 -43.61
N SER A 379 -50.91 16.47 -42.61
CA SER A 379 -51.94 17.54 -42.42
C SER A 379 -53.29 17.11 -41.80
N ALA A 380 -53.80 18.01 -40.94
CA ALA A 380 -55.20 18.35 -40.59
C ALA A 380 -56.00 17.56 -39.50
N LEU A 381 -56.20 18.29 -38.38
CA LEU A 381 -57.31 18.29 -37.40
C LEU A 381 -58.64 18.81 -38.03
N PRO A 382 -59.84 18.89 -37.37
CA PRO A 382 -60.09 19.01 -35.90
C PRO A 382 -61.33 18.30 -35.31
N THR A 383 -61.42 18.19 -33.96
CA THR A 383 -62.53 18.75 -33.14
C THR A 383 -62.38 18.49 -31.62
N THR A 384 -62.30 19.61 -30.88
CA THR A 384 -62.90 19.98 -29.58
C THR A 384 -63.05 18.99 -28.40
N ALA A 385 -62.36 19.31 -27.30
CA ALA A 385 -62.96 19.36 -25.94
C ALA A 385 -62.14 20.33 -25.06
N GLU A 386 -62.80 21.40 -24.59
CA GLU A 386 -62.27 22.42 -23.66
C GLU A 386 -61.96 21.86 -22.26
N TYR A 387 -60.92 22.40 -21.62
CA TYR A 387 -60.68 22.26 -20.19
C TYR A 387 -60.74 23.65 -19.54
N VAL A 388 -61.76 23.87 -18.71
CA VAL A 388 -62.01 25.09 -17.93
C VAL A 388 -61.31 24.98 -16.58
N THR A 389 -60.50 25.98 -16.25
CA THR A 389 -59.92 26.22 -14.92
C THR A 389 -60.96 26.83 -13.98
N THR A 390 -61.18 26.23 -12.80
CA THR A 390 -61.70 26.98 -11.63
C THR A 390 -61.05 26.52 -10.33
N SER A 391 -60.65 27.52 -9.56
CA SER A 391 -60.16 27.49 -8.19
C SER A 391 -61.31 27.21 -7.21
N GLY A 392 -61.09 26.30 -6.26
CA GLY A 392 -62.07 25.93 -5.22
C GLY A 392 -61.44 25.95 -3.83
N ASN A 393 -61.86 26.94 -3.05
CA ASN A 393 -61.47 27.26 -1.67
C ASN A 393 -62.22 26.34 -0.69
N TRP A 394 -61.54 25.70 0.27
CA TRP A 394 -62.20 24.87 1.30
C TRP A 394 -62.11 25.53 2.68
N ASN A 395 -63.21 26.16 3.10
CA ASN A 395 -63.51 26.41 4.51
C ASN A 395 -64.73 25.55 4.88
N SER A 396 -64.57 24.61 5.80
CA SER A 396 -65.71 24.03 6.53
C SER A 396 -65.29 23.63 7.94
N THR A 397 -65.99 24.25 8.86
CA THR A 397 -65.99 24.20 10.31
C THR A 397 -66.26 22.79 10.84
N ALA A 398 -65.42 22.27 11.74
CA ALA A 398 -65.69 21.05 12.49
C ALA A 398 -66.05 21.41 13.96
N ASN A 399 -67.21 20.92 14.39
CA ASN A 399 -67.69 21.00 15.78
C ASN A 399 -67.03 19.90 16.63
N PRO A 400 -66.71 20.13 17.93
CA PRO A 400 -66.01 19.17 18.74
C PRO A 400 -66.99 18.22 19.43
N THR A 401 -66.84 16.90 19.22
CA THR A 401 -67.34 15.92 20.18
C THR A 401 -66.14 15.14 20.71
N THR A 402 -65.99 15.27 22.02
CA THR A 402 -65.05 14.60 22.89
C THR A 402 -65.18 13.09 22.77
N ASP A 403 -64.12 12.42 22.34
CA ASP A 403 -63.85 11.06 22.79
C ASP A 403 -62.52 11.04 23.54
N ARG A 404 -62.63 10.72 24.82
CA ARG A 404 -61.52 10.66 25.78
C ARG A 404 -60.98 9.24 25.70
N GLN A 405 -60.09 8.98 24.74
CA GLN A 405 -59.43 7.68 24.62
C GLN A 405 -58.09 7.70 25.36
N SER A 406 -58.03 6.83 26.36
CA SER A 406 -56.96 6.53 27.31
C SER A 406 -55.56 6.37 26.71
N ASP A 407 -54.58 6.93 27.41
CA ASP A 407 -53.13 6.85 27.21
C ASP A 407 -52.56 5.41 27.24
N LEU A 408 -52.66 4.70 26.12
CA LEU A 408 -51.77 3.58 25.78
C LEU A 408 -50.96 3.99 24.54
N PRO A 409 -49.64 3.73 24.48
CA PRO A 409 -48.84 4.10 23.32
C PRO A 409 -49.35 3.34 22.09
N GLY A 410 -50.05 4.04 21.20
CA GLY A 410 -50.67 3.45 20.02
C GLY A 410 -49.67 2.73 19.10
N PRO A 411 -50.10 1.70 18.36
CA PRO A 411 -49.25 0.87 17.50
C PRO A 411 -48.42 1.64 16.46
N SER A 412 -48.86 2.84 16.04
CA SER A 412 -48.19 3.66 15.02
C SER A 412 -46.91 4.34 15.51
N ASN A 413 -46.91 4.72 16.79
CA ASN A 413 -45.84 5.49 17.40
C ASN A 413 -44.64 4.61 17.78
N GLY A 414 -44.92 3.37 18.20
CA GLY A 414 -43.89 2.36 18.47
C GLY A 414 -43.15 1.89 17.21
N ARG A 415 -43.85 1.76 16.08
CA ARG A 415 -43.27 1.30 14.79
C ARG A 415 -42.26 2.29 14.22
N LYS A 416 -42.55 3.59 14.27
CA LYS A 416 -41.60 4.65 13.84
C LYS A 416 -40.32 4.67 14.68
N LYS A 417 -40.45 4.54 16.01
CA LYS A 417 -39.30 4.42 16.92
C LYS A 417 -38.51 3.14 16.65
N ALA A 418 -39.19 2.02 16.47
CA ALA A 418 -38.56 0.75 16.14
C ALA A 418 -37.78 0.84 14.81
N HIS A 419 -38.37 1.46 13.78
CA HIS A 419 -37.69 1.72 12.51
C HIS A 419 -36.39 2.50 12.73
N ALA A 420 -36.46 3.64 13.43
CA ALA A 420 -35.30 4.49 13.69
C ALA A 420 -34.20 3.77 14.49
N ILE A 421 -34.56 3.04 15.56
CA ILE A 421 -33.62 2.29 16.39
C ILE A 421 -32.94 1.18 15.56
N LEU A 422 -33.71 0.41 14.79
CA LEU A 422 -33.17 -0.64 13.92
C LEU A 422 -32.22 -0.08 12.87
N MET A 423 -32.53 1.08 12.28
CA MET A 423 -31.65 1.75 11.32
C MET A 423 -30.35 2.24 11.98
N VAL A 424 -30.41 2.79 13.19
CA VAL A 424 -29.21 3.20 13.94
C VAL A 424 -28.33 2.00 14.27
N ILE A 425 -28.90 0.89 14.74
CA ILE A 425 -28.14 -0.34 15.01
C ILE A 425 -27.52 -0.90 13.72
N ALA A 426 -28.30 -0.97 12.63
CA ALA A 426 -27.83 -1.50 11.36
C ALA A 426 -26.69 -0.63 10.78
N TRP A 427 -26.89 0.68 10.67
CA TRP A 427 -25.99 1.55 9.90
C TRP A 427 -24.91 2.23 10.74
N ASN A 428 -25.24 2.69 11.96
CA ASN A 428 -24.27 3.37 12.81
C ASN A 428 -23.33 2.38 13.52
N PHE A 429 -23.81 1.17 13.85
CA PHE A 429 -23.04 0.15 14.55
C PHE A 429 -22.57 -0.99 13.62
N LEU A 430 -23.48 -1.83 13.11
CA LEU A 430 -23.08 -3.05 12.39
C LEU A 430 -22.33 -2.76 11.08
N VAL A 431 -22.82 -1.83 10.26
CA VAL A 431 -22.17 -1.47 9.00
C VAL A 431 -20.82 -0.79 9.26
N THR A 432 -20.75 0.17 10.19
CA THR A 432 -19.49 0.84 10.56
C THR A 432 -18.42 -0.16 11.00
N ILE A 433 -18.75 -1.04 11.95
CA ILE A 433 -17.83 -2.07 12.45
C ILE A 433 -17.46 -3.06 11.35
N GLY A 434 -18.41 -3.47 10.51
CA GLY A 434 -18.13 -4.40 9.42
C GLY A 434 -17.21 -3.81 8.34
N VAL A 435 -17.34 -2.51 8.03
CA VAL A 435 -16.43 -1.79 7.11
C VAL A 435 -15.04 -1.65 7.74
N LEU A 436 -14.97 -1.28 9.02
CA LEU A 436 -13.70 -1.22 9.77
C LEU A 436 -13.00 -2.58 9.79
N THR A 437 -13.74 -3.65 10.06
CA THR A 437 -13.23 -5.02 10.11
C THR A 437 -12.62 -5.43 8.76
N ALA A 438 -13.33 -5.25 7.65
CA ALA A 438 -12.85 -5.65 6.33
C ALA A 438 -11.58 -4.89 5.90
N ARG A 439 -11.41 -3.65 6.35
CA ARG A 439 -10.26 -2.80 6.00
C ARG A 439 -9.06 -3.07 6.90
N GLN A 440 -9.28 -3.07 8.20
CA GLN A 440 -8.20 -2.96 9.19
C GLN A 440 -7.74 -4.33 9.67
N THR A 441 -8.62 -5.34 9.68
CA THR A 441 -8.29 -6.67 10.21
C THR A 441 -7.81 -7.66 9.15
N LYS A 442 -7.80 -7.26 7.86
CA LYS A 442 -7.31 -8.07 6.74
C LYS A 442 -5.87 -8.56 6.95
N ASN A 443 -5.06 -7.73 7.60
CA ASN A 443 -3.63 -7.96 7.82
C ASN A 443 -3.29 -8.30 9.29
N ILE A 444 -4.27 -8.30 10.21
CA ILE A 444 -4.03 -8.55 11.65
C ILE A 444 -3.92 -10.05 11.96
N TYR A 445 -4.62 -10.89 11.20
CA TYR A 445 -4.69 -12.34 11.43
C TYR A 445 -4.38 -13.14 10.15
N PRO A 446 -3.17 -13.03 9.57
CA PRO A 446 -2.79 -13.77 8.36
C PRO A 446 -2.81 -15.30 8.57
N ASN A 447 -2.48 -15.75 9.80
CA ASN A 447 -2.27 -17.17 10.12
C ASN A 447 -3.43 -17.83 10.90
N LYS A 448 -4.51 -17.10 11.23
CA LYS A 448 -5.70 -17.70 11.88
C LYS A 448 -6.80 -17.91 10.84
N ARG A 449 -7.13 -19.17 10.56
CA ARG A 449 -8.23 -19.58 9.67
C ARG A 449 -9.23 -20.48 10.40
N PRO A 450 -9.96 -19.97 11.41
CA PRO A 450 -11.08 -20.74 11.95
C PRO A 450 -12.11 -20.92 10.81
N LEU A 451 -12.46 -22.16 10.48
CA LEU A 451 -13.46 -22.54 9.47
C LEU A 451 -13.09 -22.28 8.00
N ASN A 452 -11.84 -22.56 7.59
CA ASN A 452 -11.40 -22.55 6.18
C ASN A 452 -11.51 -21.19 5.45
N GLY A 453 -11.56 -20.07 6.18
CA GLY A 453 -11.56 -18.72 5.61
C GLY A 453 -10.82 -17.69 6.48
N PRO A 454 -10.40 -16.54 5.91
CA PRO A 454 -9.79 -15.47 6.70
C PRO A 454 -10.77 -14.90 7.74
N VAL A 455 -10.33 -14.69 8.99
CA VAL A 455 -11.17 -14.18 10.10
C VAL A 455 -11.93 -12.91 9.73
N TRP A 456 -11.25 -11.95 9.11
CA TRP A 456 -11.84 -10.67 8.69
C TRP A 456 -13.03 -10.86 7.73
N PHE A 457 -12.96 -11.87 6.86
CA PHE A 457 -13.98 -12.12 5.84
C PHE A 457 -15.23 -12.74 6.46
N ILE A 458 -15.04 -13.67 7.40
CA ILE A 458 -16.15 -14.26 8.17
C ILE A 458 -16.83 -13.17 9.00
N ALA A 459 -16.06 -12.37 9.74
CA ALA A 459 -16.59 -11.31 10.58
C ALA A 459 -17.33 -10.24 9.76
N HIS A 460 -16.75 -9.75 8.66
CA HIS A 460 -17.40 -8.80 7.76
C HIS A 460 -18.72 -9.36 7.20
N ARG A 461 -18.70 -10.60 6.70
CA ARG A 461 -19.90 -11.24 6.14
C ARG A 461 -21.00 -11.34 7.20
N THR A 462 -20.69 -11.80 8.40
CA THR A 462 -21.66 -11.94 9.49
C THR A 462 -22.28 -10.60 9.87
N LEU A 463 -21.46 -9.55 10.05
CA LEU A 463 -21.94 -8.21 10.40
C LEU A 463 -22.83 -7.61 9.29
N MET A 464 -22.42 -7.75 8.02
CA MET A 464 -23.20 -7.26 6.88
C MET A 464 -24.51 -8.03 6.71
N SER A 465 -24.53 -9.34 6.91
CA SER A 465 -25.75 -10.14 6.88
C SER A 465 -26.73 -9.72 7.97
N LEU A 466 -26.26 -9.46 9.19
CA LEU A 466 -27.10 -8.94 10.27
C LEU A 466 -27.64 -7.55 9.92
N ALA A 467 -26.82 -6.65 9.38
CA ALA A 467 -27.26 -5.32 8.96
C ALA A 467 -28.34 -5.37 7.87
N VAL A 468 -28.23 -6.28 6.91
CA VAL A 468 -29.25 -6.52 5.86
C VAL A 468 -30.57 -6.96 6.49
N VAL A 469 -30.54 -7.92 7.42
CA VAL A 469 -31.75 -8.42 8.09
C VAL A 469 -32.45 -7.31 8.89
N LEU A 470 -31.68 -6.52 9.64
CA LEU A 470 -32.23 -5.39 10.40
C LEU A 470 -32.79 -4.30 9.48
N THR A 471 -32.09 -3.99 8.38
CA THR A 471 -32.55 -2.98 7.41
C THR A 471 -33.84 -3.43 6.73
N LEU A 472 -33.91 -4.69 6.27
CA LEU A 472 -35.12 -5.25 5.66
C LEU A 472 -36.31 -5.22 6.63
N SER A 473 -36.09 -5.68 7.87
CA SER A 473 -37.11 -5.67 8.92
C SER A 473 -37.60 -4.25 9.20
N SER A 474 -36.67 -3.29 9.28
CA SER A 474 -36.97 -1.88 9.54
C SER A 474 -37.74 -1.20 8.40
N ILE A 475 -37.41 -1.51 7.14
CA ILE A 475 -38.16 -1.02 5.97
C ILE A 475 -39.58 -1.60 5.94
N ILE A 476 -39.75 -2.89 6.23
CA ILE A 476 -41.08 -3.51 6.31
C ILE A 476 -41.92 -2.83 7.39
N ILE A 477 -41.35 -2.59 8.57
CA ILE A 477 -42.04 -1.92 9.69
C ILE A 477 -42.56 -0.54 9.27
N ILE A 478 -41.72 0.28 8.63
CA ILE A 478 -42.13 1.66 8.27
C ILE A 478 -43.10 1.70 7.10
N ILE A 479 -43.00 0.80 6.12
CA ILE A 479 -43.97 0.71 5.02
C ILE A 479 -45.35 0.34 5.56
N VAL A 480 -45.42 -0.65 6.46
CA VAL A 480 -46.67 -1.07 7.11
C VAL A 480 -47.24 0.04 8.00
N ASP A 481 -46.39 0.83 8.64
CA ASP A 481 -46.82 1.96 9.46
C ASP A 481 -47.41 3.12 8.63
N VAL A 482 -46.72 3.49 7.56
CA VAL A 482 -47.11 4.62 6.69
C VAL A 482 -48.30 4.25 5.80
N GLY A 483 -48.47 2.98 5.43
CA GLY A 483 -49.57 2.49 4.61
C GLY A 483 -49.58 3.03 3.17
N GLY A 484 -48.45 3.57 2.69
CA GLY A 484 -48.31 4.21 1.38
C GLY A 484 -46.97 4.92 1.19
N TRP A 485 -46.88 5.81 0.19
CA TRP A 485 -45.68 6.61 -0.09
C TRP A 485 -45.79 8.01 0.52
N ARG A 486 -44.65 8.55 0.97
CA ARG A 486 -44.53 9.96 1.39
C ARG A 486 -43.46 10.63 0.54
N ASP A 487 -43.82 11.76 -0.05
CA ASP A 487 -42.97 12.55 -0.93
C ASP A 487 -41.97 13.40 -0.11
N ILE A 488 -41.04 12.72 0.56
CA ILE A 488 -40.02 13.35 1.42
C ILE A 488 -38.63 12.86 1.05
N SER A 489 -37.63 13.75 1.12
CA SER A 489 -36.24 13.44 0.72
C SER A 489 -35.65 12.24 1.46
N HIS A 490 -36.03 12.04 2.74
CA HIS A 490 -35.64 10.86 3.52
C HIS A 490 -36.13 9.55 2.89
N ALA A 491 -37.37 9.50 2.38
CA ALA A 491 -37.95 8.30 1.79
C ALA A 491 -37.28 7.95 0.45
N TYR A 492 -37.04 8.94 -0.42
CA TYR A 492 -36.31 8.71 -1.68
C TYR A 492 -34.89 8.19 -1.44
N LEU A 493 -34.12 8.88 -0.59
CA LEU A 493 -32.76 8.44 -0.28
C LEU A 493 -32.75 7.10 0.47
N GLY A 494 -33.76 6.83 1.30
CA GLY A 494 -33.93 5.55 1.99
C GLY A 494 -34.12 4.38 1.02
N VAL A 495 -34.99 4.52 0.01
CA VAL A 495 -35.20 3.48 -1.00
C VAL A 495 -33.98 3.29 -1.89
N ILE A 496 -33.30 4.38 -2.28
CA ILE A 496 -32.05 4.29 -3.05
C ILE A 496 -30.99 3.55 -2.23
N THR A 497 -30.78 3.95 -0.97
CA THR A 497 -29.81 3.32 -0.06
C THR A 497 -30.13 1.85 0.16
N PHE A 498 -31.40 1.51 0.40
CA PHE A 498 -31.85 0.13 0.57
C PHE A 498 -31.58 -0.71 -0.69
N SER A 499 -31.91 -0.18 -1.87
CA SER A 499 -31.69 -0.87 -3.14
C SER A 499 -30.21 -1.17 -3.37
N LEU A 500 -29.34 -0.17 -3.15
CA LEU A 500 -27.89 -0.35 -3.21
C LEU A 500 -27.40 -1.37 -2.17
N ALA A 501 -27.93 -1.32 -0.95
CA ALA A 501 -27.58 -2.27 0.12
C ALA A 501 -27.94 -3.72 -0.23
N MET A 502 -29.03 -3.96 -0.97
CA MET A 502 -29.44 -5.31 -1.41
C MET A 502 -28.65 -5.80 -2.63
N ILE A 503 -28.25 -4.89 -3.54
CA ILE A 503 -27.42 -5.22 -4.69
C ILE A 503 -26.04 -5.75 -4.24
N GLN A 504 -25.50 -5.23 -3.14
CA GLN A 504 -24.19 -5.64 -2.60
C GLN A 504 -24.05 -7.15 -2.34
N PRO A 505 -24.86 -7.79 -1.46
CA PRO A 505 -24.76 -9.22 -1.20
C PRO A 505 -25.13 -10.03 -2.45
N PHE A 506 -26.05 -9.56 -3.29
CA PHE A 506 -26.39 -10.23 -4.55
C PHE A 506 -25.17 -10.35 -5.46
N ILE A 507 -24.47 -9.24 -5.73
CA ILE A 507 -23.24 -9.25 -6.54
C ILE A 507 -22.15 -10.11 -5.86
N ALA A 508 -22.01 -10.00 -4.52
CA ALA A 508 -21.00 -10.74 -3.78
C ALA A 508 -21.21 -12.26 -3.72
N VAL A 509 -22.46 -12.74 -3.79
CA VAL A 509 -22.79 -14.17 -3.78
C VAL A 509 -22.72 -14.76 -5.20
N PHE A 510 -23.30 -14.08 -6.19
CA PHE A 510 -23.49 -14.65 -7.53
C PHE A 510 -22.36 -14.33 -8.51
N PHE A 511 -21.67 -13.19 -8.36
CA PHE A 511 -20.73 -12.69 -9.36
C PHE A 511 -19.27 -12.61 -8.84
N ARG A 512 -19.01 -13.06 -7.61
CA ARG A 512 -17.66 -13.05 -7.03
C ARG A 512 -16.77 -14.11 -7.68
N PRO A 513 -15.69 -13.73 -8.41
CA PRO A 513 -14.80 -14.69 -9.04
C PRO A 513 -13.96 -15.49 -8.03
N HIS A 514 -13.56 -16.71 -8.40
CA HIS A 514 -12.68 -17.58 -7.59
C HIS A 514 -11.32 -16.94 -7.28
N LEU A 515 -10.61 -17.45 -6.27
CA LEU A 515 -9.25 -16.97 -5.94
C LEU A 515 -8.31 -17.29 -7.11
N GLY A 516 -7.61 -16.28 -7.65
CA GLY A 516 -6.67 -16.44 -8.77
C GLY A 516 -7.15 -15.97 -10.14
N ASN A 517 -8.45 -15.63 -10.30
CA ASN A 517 -8.95 -15.13 -11.58
C ASN A 517 -8.50 -13.68 -11.84
N ALA A 518 -7.94 -13.42 -13.03
CA ALA A 518 -7.46 -12.11 -13.46
C ALA A 518 -8.53 -10.99 -13.38
N ARG A 519 -9.82 -11.30 -13.46
CA ARG A 519 -10.91 -10.29 -13.40
C ARG A 519 -11.38 -9.97 -11.97
N ARG A 520 -10.80 -10.58 -10.93
CA ARG A 520 -11.22 -10.39 -9.54
C ARG A 520 -11.02 -8.95 -9.03
N TYR A 521 -10.05 -8.21 -9.59
CA TYR A 521 -9.85 -6.80 -9.23
C TYR A 521 -11.06 -5.93 -9.60
N ILE A 522 -11.75 -6.24 -10.72
CA ILE A 522 -12.95 -5.53 -11.18
C ILE A 522 -14.05 -5.66 -10.13
N PHE A 523 -14.36 -6.89 -9.73
CA PHE A 523 -15.33 -7.17 -8.67
C PHE A 523 -14.97 -6.44 -7.37
N ASN A 524 -13.69 -6.50 -6.95
CA ASN A 524 -13.24 -5.85 -5.72
C ASN A 524 -13.43 -4.33 -5.78
N TYR A 525 -13.11 -3.71 -6.90
CA TYR A 525 -13.27 -2.28 -7.11
C TYR A 525 -14.75 -1.88 -7.07
N PHE A 526 -15.60 -2.54 -7.87
CA PHE A 526 -17.04 -2.24 -7.90
C PHE A 526 -17.72 -2.45 -6.55
N HIS A 527 -17.47 -3.59 -5.89
CA HIS A 527 -18.04 -3.89 -4.57
C HIS A 527 -17.62 -2.83 -3.54
N TRP A 528 -16.35 -2.42 -3.56
CA TRP A 528 -15.82 -1.39 -2.68
C TRP A 528 -16.43 0.00 -2.93
N THR A 529 -16.47 0.45 -4.19
CA THR A 529 -16.99 1.78 -4.56
C THR A 529 -18.46 1.90 -4.24
N LEU A 530 -19.25 0.90 -4.64
CA LEU A 530 -20.67 0.84 -4.36
C LEU A 530 -20.92 0.79 -2.85
N GLY A 531 -20.04 0.13 -2.09
CA GLY A 531 -20.19 -0.03 -0.64
C GLY A 531 -20.01 1.29 0.09
N ARG A 532 -19.00 2.06 -0.31
CA ARG A 532 -18.75 3.40 0.23
C ARG A 532 -19.84 4.40 -0.13
N LEU A 533 -20.34 4.35 -1.36
CA LEU A 533 -21.45 5.21 -1.77
C LEU A 533 -22.70 4.92 -0.94
N THR A 534 -23.04 3.65 -0.77
CA THR A 534 -24.20 3.22 0.03
C THR A 534 -24.07 3.69 1.48
N TYR A 535 -22.87 3.55 2.07
CA TYR A 535 -22.60 4.00 3.43
C TYR A 535 -22.75 5.53 3.57
N LEU A 536 -22.23 6.32 2.63
CA LEU A 536 -22.39 7.78 2.65
C LEU A 536 -23.87 8.20 2.53
N LEU A 537 -24.62 7.58 1.61
CA LEU A 537 -26.05 7.84 1.44
C LEU A 537 -26.85 7.48 2.69
N SER A 538 -26.47 6.42 3.42
CA SER A 538 -27.14 6.03 4.66
C SER A 538 -27.04 7.12 5.73
N VAL A 539 -25.92 7.83 5.81
CA VAL A 539 -25.73 8.91 6.80
C VAL A 539 -26.57 10.11 6.46
N VAL A 540 -26.61 10.52 5.19
CA VAL A 540 -27.50 11.59 4.73
C VAL A 540 -28.95 11.22 5.02
N THR A 541 -29.33 9.97 4.74
CA THR A 541 -30.68 9.46 4.99
C THR A 541 -31.02 9.49 6.48
N MET A 542 -30.13 9.02 7.36
CA MET A 542 -30.33 9.04 8.81
C MET A 542 -30.39 10.47 9.35
N PHE A 543 -29.56 11.38 8.85
CA PHE A 543 -29.58 12.79 9.23
C PHE A 543 -30.92 13.46 8.88
N LEU A 544 -31.43 13.22 7.67
CA LEU A 544 -32.75 13.71 7.26
C LEU A 544 -33.86 13.07 8.11
N GLY A 545 -33.76 11.78 8.43
CA GLY A 545 -34.74 11.08 9.25
C GLY A 545 -34.80 11.60 10.69
N ALA A 546 -33.64 11.87 11.30
CA ALA A 546 -33.53 12.42 12.65
C ALA A 546 -34.12 13.84 12.76
N ARG A 547 -34.19 14.58 11.64
CA ARG A 547 -34.78 15.91 11.55
C ARG A 547 -36.26 15.93 11.17
N LEU A 548 -36.86 14.77 10.94
CA LEU A 548 -38.30 14.72 10.70
C LEU A 548 -39.04 15.04 12.01
N PRO A 549 -39.96 16.02 12.02
CA PRO A 549 -40.70 16.41 13.22
C PRO A 549 -41.44 15.24 13.89
N VAL A 550 -41.83 14.24 13.10
CA VAL A 550 -42.55 13.03 13.54
C VAL A 550 -41.79 12.20 14.57
N LEU A 551 -40.46 12.27 14.59
CA LEU A 551 -39.64 11.52 15.53
C LEU A 551 -39.51 12.25 16.88
N GLY A 552 -39.74 13.57 16.90
CA GLY A 552 -39.63 14.41 18.10
C GLY A 552 -38.26 14.37 18.77
N VAL A 553 -37.23 13.90 18.05
CA VAL A 553 -35.91 13.67 18.61
C VAL A 553 -35.16 14.99 18.72
N HIS A 554 -34.43 15.15 19.82
CA HIS A 554 -33.55 16.29 20.01
C HIS A 554 -32.53 16.38 18.86
N GLU A 555 -32.32 17.57 18.29
CA GLU A 555 -31.34 17.79 17.19
C GLU A 555 -29.95 17.20 17.49
N ALA A 556 -29.60 17.05 18.77
CA ALA A 556 -28.39 16.35 19.21
C ALA A 556 -28.24 14.95 18.60
N ALA A 557 -29.31 14.18 18.37
CA ALA A 557 -29.19 12.85 17.76
C ALA A 557 -28.65 12.93 16.32
N ALA A 558 -29.10 13.90 15.52
CA ALA A 558 -28.61 14.12 14.17
C ALA A 558 -27.13 14.53 14.19
N TYR A 559 -26.74 15.40 15.12
CA TYR A 559 -25.34 15.80 15.30
C TYR A 559 -24.46 14.66 15.81
N LEU A 560 -24.94 13.82 16.72
CA LEU A 560 -24.20 12.67 17.23
C LEU A 560 -23.93 11.63 16.12
N ILE A 561 -24.92 11.34 15.27
CA ILE A 561 -24.76 10.48 14.10
C ILE A 561 -23.70 11.07 13.15
N LEU A 562 -23.80 12.38 12.86
CA LEU A 562 -22.84 13.05 11.97
C LEU A 562 -21.42 13.07 12.56
N THR A 563 -21.27 13.39 13.85
CA THR A 563 -19.97 13.38 14.54
C THR A 563 -19.37 11.98 14.57
N CYS A 564 -20.17 10.94 14.85
CA CYS A 564 -19.73 9.55 14.79
C CYS A 564 -19.12 9.23 13.41
N PHE A 565 -19.83 9.60 12.35
CA PHE A 565 -19.38 9.37 10.99
C PHE A 565 -18.12 10.16 10.62
N ILE A 566 -18.06 11.45 10.96
CA ILE A 566 -16.90 12.30 10.68
C ILE A 566 -15.66 11.74 11.40
N VAL A 567 -15.76 11.42 12.69
CA VAL A 567 -14.66 10.84 13.46
C VAL A 567 -14.22 9.52 12.83
N ASN A 568 -15.16 8.67 12.41
CA ASN A 568 -14.82 7.40 11.77
C ASN A 568 -14.13 7.57 10.40
N ILE A 569 -14.58 8.53 9.58
CA ILE A 569 -13.91 8.86 8.31
C ILE A 569 -12.52 9.43 8.56
N LEU A 570 -12.38 10.39 9.47
CA LEU A 570 -11.09 11.01 9.80
C LEU A 570 -10.12 9.97 10.35
N LEU A 571 -10.60 9.06 11.19
CA LEU A 571 -9.80 7.95 11.68
C LEU A 571 -9.40 7.01 10.55
N GLN A 572 -10.33 6.64 9.65
CA GLN A 572 -9.99 5.78 8.52
C GLN A 572 -8.99 6.44 7.57
N ILE A 573 -9.11 7.75 7.32
CA ILE A 573 -8.15 8.52 6.53
C ILE A 573 -6.82 8.58 7.28
N GLY A 574 -6.81 8.87 8.57
CA GLY A 574 -5.59 8.94 9.38
C GLY A 574 -4.86 7.59 9.44
N LEU A 575 -5.59 6.49 9.58
CA LEU A 575 -5.05 5.13 9.50
C LEU A 575 -4.55 4.79 8.09
N GLU A 576 -5.24 5.25 7.04
CA GLU A 576 -4.83 5.05 5.64
C GLU A 576 -3.58 5.86 5.30
N VAL A 577 -3.51 7.11 5.76
CA VAL A 577 -2.33 7.97 5.64
C VAL A 577 -1.19 7.41 6.47
N ASN A 578 -1.44 6.94 7.70
CA ASN A 578 -0.40 6.29 8.49
C ASN A 578 0.08 5.00 7.83
N ARG A 579 -0.84 4.21 7.24
CA ARG A 579 -0.51 3.00 6.47
C ARG A 579 0.29 3.35 5.22
N HIS A 580 -0.12 4.35 4.45
CA HIS A 580 0.62 4.80 3.27
C HIS A 580 1.96 5.40 3.64
N ARG A 581 2.05 6.18 4.73
CA ARG A 581 3.30 6.65 5.30
C ARG A 581 4.15 5.48 5.77
N HIS A 582 3.59 4.46 6.40
CA HIS A 582 4.32 3.25 6.73
C HIS A 582 4.68 2.42 5.50
N ILE A 583 3.96 2.47 4.38
CA ILE A 583 4.31 1.77 3.14
C ILE A 583 5.38 2.55 2.37
N PHE A 584 5.26 3.87 2.36
CA PHE A 584 6.18 4.80 1.71
C PHE A 584 7.48 4.91 2.51
N ASN A 585 7.40 4.95 3.83
CA ASN A 585 8.54 4.90 4.75
C ASN A 585 8.97 3.46 5.07
N ALA A 586 8.16 2.43 4.79
CA ALA A 586 8.66 1.06 4.83
C ALA A 586 9.55 0.90 3.63
N ARG A 587 10.82 0.66 3.92
CA ARG A 587 11.84 0.56 2.88
C ARG A 587 11.68 -0.69 1.99
N VAL A 588 10.63 -1.51 2.22
CA VAL A 588 10.44 -2.87 1.67
C VAL A 588 8.96 -3.14 1.38
N PRO A 589 8.60 -3.73 0.22
CA PRO A 589 7.30 -4.38 0.07
C PRO A 589 7.25 -5.64 0.97
N PRO A 590 6.11 -5.94 1.63
CA PRO A 590 6.03 -7.11 2.49
C PRO A 590 6.21 -8.40 1.67
N LEU A 591 7.03 -9.33 2.17
CA LEU A 591 7.30 -10.68 1.60
C LEU A 591 6.03 -11.48 1.28
N ARG A 592 4.88 -11.11 1.88
CA ARG A 592 3.54 -11.50 1.43
C ARG A 592 2.62 -10.29 1.40
N PRO A 593 1.73 -10.14 0.39
CA PRO A 593 0.90 -8.94 0.17
C PRO A 593 -0.11 -8.59 1.29
N ASN A 594 -0.15 -9.32 2.41
CA ASN A 594 -1.07 -9.08 3.53
C ASN A 594 -0.41 -9.13 4.93
N GLU A 595 0.92 -9.20 5.05
CA GLU A 595 1.63 -9.19 6.34
C GLU A 595 2.31 -7.84 6.57
N PHE A 596 1.54 -6.85 7.03
CA PHE A 596 2.10 -5.65 7.67
C PHE A 596 2.02 -5.85 9.19
N PRO A 597 3.13 -5.71 9.95
CA PRO A 597 3.06 -5.69 11.40
C PRO A 597 2.22 -4.48 11.81
N ILE A 598 1.00 -4.73 12.27
CA ILE A 598 0.15 -3.69 12.81
C ILE A 598 0.76 -3.29 14.15
N ASP A 599 1.21 -2.04 14.25
CA ASP A 599 1.68 -1.44 15.51
C ASP A 599 0.61 -1.64 16.61
N SER A 600 1.05 -1.96 17.81
CA SER A 600 0.20 -2.06 19.01
C SER A 600 -0.70 -0.84 19.17
N ALA A 601 -0.24 0.35 18.75
CA ALA A 601 -1.03 1.57 18.72
C ALA A 601 -2.27 1.48 17.82
N GLN A 602 -2.17 0.86 16.63
CA GLN A 602 -3.29 0.71 15.71
C GLN A 602 -4.34 -0.27 16.26
N LYS A 603 -3.94 -1.34 16.96
CA LYS A 603 -4.89 -2.24 17.65
C LYS A 603 -5.64 -1.51 18.76
N ILE A 604 -4.95 -0.71 19.56
CA ILE A 604 -5.55 0.10 20.63
C ILE A 604 -6.54 1.12 20.03
N LEU A 605 -6.16 1.79 18.95
CA LEU A 605 -7.00 2.78 18.29
C LEU A 605 -8.30 2.20 17.74
N LEU A 606 -8.25 0.97 17.19
CA LEU A 606 -9.46 0.26 16.75
C LEU A 606 -10.38 -0.12 17.91
N ILE A 607 -9.83 -0.53 19.05
CA ILE A 607 -10.63 -0.85 20.25
C ILE A 607 -11.32 0.43 20.76
N VAL A 608 -10.57 1.53 20.84
CA VAL A 608 -11.11 2.84 21.25
C VAL A 608 -12.24 3.28 20.32
N ASP A 609 -12.07 3.13 19.01
CA ASP A 609 -13.10 3.48 18.03
C ASP A 609 -14.37 2.64 18.17
N VAL A 610 -14.25 1.32 18.40
CA VAL A 610 -15.40 0.45 18.66
C VAL A 610 -16.15 0.86 19.92
N ILE A 611 -15.44 1.22 20.99
CA ILE A 611 -16.05 1.72 22.24
C ILE A 611 -16.77 3.04 21.96
N PHE A 612 -16.15 3.95 21.22
CA PHE A 612 -16.74 5.24 20.84
C PHE A 612 -18.02 5.07 20.01
N ILE A 613 -18.00 4.26 18.95
CA ILE A 613 -19.19 3.95 18.13
C ILE A 613 -20.31 3.37 18.99
N SER A 614 -19.97 2.45 19.90
CA SER A 614 -20.94 1.81 20.80
C SER A 614 -21.61 2.85 21.71
N ALA A 615 -20.81 3.73 22.33
CA ALA A 615 -21.30 4.78 23.22
C ALA A 615 -22.23 5.77 22.51
N ILE A 616 -21.85 6.22 21.30
CA ILE A 616 -22.69 7.12 20.50
C ILE A 616 -23.99 6.42 20.07
N THR A 617 -23.90 5.16 19.61
CA THR A 617 -25.07 4.38 19.20
C THR A 617 -26.07 4.24 20.34
N ILE A 618 -25.59 3.87 21.54
CA ILE A 618 -26.44 3.76 22.74
C ILE A 618 -27.07 5.12 23.06
N SER A 619 -26.29 6.20 23.03
CA SER A 619 -26.80 7.55 23.31
C SER A 619 -27.91 7.96 22.35
N VAL A 620 -27.74 7.71 21.05
CA VAL A 620 -28.75 8.01 20.02
C VAL A 620 -30.00 7.15 20.22
N ILE A 621 -29.85 5.86 20.52
CA ILE A 621 -30.99 4.97 20.82
C ILE A 621 -31.78 5.48 22.03
N VAL A 622 -31.09 5.88 23.10
CA VAL A 622 -31.73 6.45 24.29
C VAL A 622 -32.49 7.72 23.92
N LEU A 623 -31.89 8.64 23.16
CA LEU A 623 -32.54 9.87 22.70
C LEU A 623 -33.81 9.58 21.87
N ILE A 624 -33.77 8.59 20.97
CA ILE A 624 -34.94 8.17 20.19
C ILE A 624 -36.01 7.54 21.09
N ALA A 625 -35.60 6.71 22.05
CA ALA A 625 -36.52 6.01 22.95
C ALA A 625 -37.29 7.00 23.84
N VAL A 626 -36.59 7.99 24.41
CA VAL A 626 -37.18 8.98 25.35
C VAL A 626 -37.85 10.17 24.65
N ALA A 627 -37.64 10.35 23.35
CA ALA A 627 -38.23 11.46 22.60
C ALA A 627 -39.78 11.46 22.68
N PRO A 628 -40.42 12.60 23.03
CA PRO A 628 -41.86 12.74 22.97
C PRO A 628 -42.27 12.80 21.49
N LEU A 629 -43.22 11.95 21.09
CA LEU A 629 -43.68 11.92 19.70
C LEU A 629 -44.71 13.02 19.46
N HIS A 630 -44.52 13.80 18.41
CA HIS A 630 -45.51 14.74 17.91
C HIS A 630 -46.33 14.07 16.80
N ASN A 631 -47.66 14.05 16.95
CA ASN A 631 -48.60 13.45 16.01
C ASN A 631 -48.69 14.25 14.70
#